data_AF-A0A453BZ75-F1
#
_entry.id   AF-A0A453BZ75-F1
#
_cell.length_a   1.000
_cell.length_b   1.000
_cell.length_c   1.000
_cell.angle_alpha   90.00
_cell.angle_beta   90.00
_cell.angle_gamma   90.00
#
_symmetry.space_group_name_H-M   'P 1'
#
loop_
_entity.id
_entity.type
_entity.pdbx_description
1 polymer ?
#
loop_
_entity_poly.entity_id
_entity_poly.type
_entity_poly.pdbx_seq_one_letter_code
_entity_poly.pdbx_strand_id
1 'polypeptide(L)'
;PGLVRLSSKSLEASPPFHSRNNCIVPRTLVNTNNMLGFKNLDVDLLLKEEGKRIFYDILSGKIEEDPTLLLRFLVISFVDLKNWKVYYDVAFPSLVLNSKMTFLRLHSASEVLSQEELLFGFYDHGHQDYPGWALRNYIAFLSLRWKIEKVQFLCYRERRGEPDLEKSLIGEASFAAPHGWDGSDYVPEIIGWEGEKAGDRKKEKILKPIDLDSLNPASQDEEKQVMHLKLMGWRHPSLVLNKLRSARCLVLGAGALGCEVSRLLMTWGVRKLTVVDGGCVAIPDIVKQSLYVDNDCGVPRATAIVPHLKERCPAVEVEGIQMEIPVPGNPVSKTKMSSVLDNCKRLQALVASSDVVFLLTDTWESRWFPTLLCANENKVFCLHCRSLSLQHQDMTVTLSCGMVLVQDIIYLPKMLLVTKD
;
A
#
# COMPACT_ATOMS: atom_id res chain seq x y z
N PRO A 1 27.69 0.48 4.52
CA PRO A 1 27.78 1.20 3.24
C PRO A 1 26.97 2.50 3.27
N GLY A 2 27.54 3.59 2.75
CA GLY A 2 26.78 4.83 2.54
C GLY A 2 25.82 4.68 1.37
N LEU A 3 24.74 5.45 1.39
CA LEU A 3 23.66 5.39 0.41
C LEU A 3 23.47 6.77 -0.21
N VAL A 4 23.19 6.81 -1.51
CA VAL A 4 22.72 8.03 -2.17
C VAL A 4 21.25 8.25 -1.81
N ARG A 5 20.95 9.41 -1.23
CA ARG A 5 19.60 9.77 -0.77
C ARG A 5 19.01 10.84 -1.67
N LEU A 6 17.82 10.56 -2.21
CA LEU A 6 17.00 11.51 -2.95
C LEU A 6 15.86 12.01 -2.06
N SER A 7 15.62 13.31 -2.05
CA SER A 7 14.55 13.96 -1.29
C SER A 7 13.94 15.10 -2.09
N SER A 8 12.91 15.78 -1.57
CA SER A 8 12.35 16.98 -2.19
C SER A 8 13.41 18.06 -2.44
N LYS A 9 14.38 18.20 -1.52
CA LYS A 9 15.53 19.12 -1.67
C LYS A 9 16.44 18.76 -2.84
N SER A 10 16.35 17.53 -3.36
CA SER A 10 17.09 17.10 -4.55
C SER A 10 16.51 17.69 -5.85
N LEU A 11 15.40 18.42 -5.82
CA LEU A 11 14.85 19.11 -7.00
C LEU A 11 15.18 20.61 -7.02
N GLU A 12 15.66 21.15 -5.90
CA GLU A 12 15.99 22.57 -5.77
C GLU A 12 17.28 22.89 -6.55
N ALA A 13 17.28 24.02 -7.28
CA ALA A 13 18.41 24.48 -8.10
C ALA A 13 19.56 25.02 -7.24
N SER A 14 19.25 25.56 -6.05
CA SER A 14 20.25 25.94 -5.05
C SER A 14 20.57 24.73 -4.18
N PRO A 15 21.82 24.22 -4.18
CA PRO A 15 22.18 23.11 -3.30
C PRO A 15 22.02 23.54 -1.84
N PRO A 16 21.38 22.72 -0.98
CA PRO A 16 21.40 22.96 0.47
C PRO A 16 22.85 23.00 0.96
N PHE A 17 23.14 23.70 2.07
CA PHE A 17 24.50 23.73 2.62
C PHE A 17 25.06 22.30 2.81
N HIS A 18 26.33 22.11 2.44
CA HIS A 18 27.06 20.90 2.78
C HIS A 18 26.98 20.69 4.29
N SER A 19 26.51 19.53 4.71
CA SER A 19 26.64 19.10 6.10
C SER A 19 27.69 18.01 6.16
N ARG A 20 28.31 17.83 7.34
CA ARG A 20 29.32 16.79 7.57
C ARG A 20 28.91 15.41 7.03
N ASN A 21 27.61 15.09 7.12
CA ASN A 21 27.08 13.79 6.73
C ASN A 21 26.40 13.77 5.34
N ASN A 22 26.31 14.93 4.67
CA ASN A 22 25.63 15.06 3.37
C ASN A 22 26.57 15.71 2.36
N CYS A 23 27.32 14.87 1.63
CA CYS A 23 28.05 15.30 0.45
C CYS A 23 27.07 15.45 -0.72
N ILE A 24 27.07 16.63 -1.36
CA ILE A 24 26.21 16.91 -2.50
C ILE A 24 26.93 16.39 -3.74
N VAL A 25 26.17 15.67 -4.55
CA VAL A 25 26.69 15.05 -5.76
C VAL A 25 25.83 15.51 -6.94
N PRO A 26 26.45 15.89 -8.07
CA PRO A 26 25.72 16.25 -9.28
C PRO A 26 24.89 15.07 -9.79
N ARG A 27 23.71 15.38 -10.33
CA ARG A 27 22.71 14.38 -10.69
C ARG A 27 21.94 14.76 -11.94
N THR A 28 21.46 13.76 -12.65
CA THR A 28 20.53 13.92 -13.77
C THR A 28 19.33 13.02 -13.57
N LEU A 29 18.13 13.59 -13.70
CA LEU A 29 16.85 12.87 -13.60
C LEU A 29 16.16 12.93 -14.96
N VAL A 30 15.90 11.77 -15.56
CA VAL A 30 15.11 11.64 -16.79
C VAL A 30 13.77 11.01 -16.44
N ASN A 31 12.72 11.81 -16.41
CA ASN A 31 11.35 11.32 -16.20
C ASN A 31 10.63 11.20 -17.54
N THR A 32 10.00 10.05 -17.77
CA THR A 32 9.15 9.82 -18.94
C THR A 32 7.67 9.94 -18.58
N ASN A 33 6.85 10.40 -19.53
CA ASN A 33 5.41 10.60 -19.28
C ASN A 33 4.58 9.32 -19.43
N ASN A 34 5.12 8.28 -20.08
CA ASN A 34 4.40 7.03 -20.31
C ASN A 34 5.33 5.81 -20.20
N MET A 35 4.74 4.68 -19.81
CA MET A 35 5.46 3.41 -19.62
C MET A 35 6.14 2.92 -20.90
N LEU A 36 5.56 3.19 -22.07
CA LEU A 36 6.13 2.77 -23.35
C LEU A 36 7.44 3.52 -23.65
N GLY A 37 7.48 4.83 -23.39
CA GLY A 37 8.67 5.66 -23.48
C GLY A 37 9.74 5.23 -22.47
N PHE A 38 9.35 4.89 -21.24
CA PHE A 38 10.28 4.34 -20.24
C PHE A 38 10.94 3.04 -20.73
N LYS A 39 10.14 2.11 -21.26
CA LYS A 39 10.62 0.82 -21.78
C LYS A 39 11.50 0.99 -23.02
N ASN A 40 11.17 1.91 -23.93
CA ASN A 40 11.91 2.15 -25.17
C ASN A 40 13.09 3.13 -25.02
N LEU A 41 13.31 3.70 -23.83
CA LEU A 41 14.41 4.62 -23.56
C LEU A 41 15.76 3.95 -23.85
N ASP A 42 16.63 4.61 -24.62
CA ASP A 42 18.00 4.15 -24.86
C ASP A 42 18.88 4.45 -23.64
N VAL A 43 18.89 3.50 -22.71
CA VAL A 43 19.63 3.60 -21.44
C VAL A 43 21.14 3.58 -21.63
N ASP A 44 21.62 2.97 -22.71
CA ASP A 44 23.04 2.91 -23.02
C ASP A 44 23.56 4.24 -23.55
N LEU A 45 22.77 4.90 -24.39
CA LEU A 45 23.07 6.24 -24.85
C LEU A 45 23.12 7.23 -23.68
N LEU A 46 22.12 7.21 -22.79
CA LEU A 46 22.09 8.08 -21.61
C LEU A 46 23.27 7.83 -20.66
N LEU A 47 23.61 6.57 -20.40
CA LEU A 47 24.77 6.21 -19.57
C LEU A 47 26.08 6.73 -20.20
N LYS A 48 26.23 6.57 -21.53
CA LYS A 48 27.40 7.06 -22.27
C LYS A 48 27.48 8.58 -22.24
N GLU A 49 26.37 9.30 -22.38
CA GLU A 49 26.34 10.76 -22.31
C GLU A 49 26.80 11.29 -20.94
N GLU A 50 26.32 10.71 -19.84
CA GLU A 50 26.75 11.12 -18.50
C GLU A 50 28.22 10.79 -18.25
N GLY A 51 28.69 9.61 -18.68
CA GLY A 51 30.10 9.27 -18.51
C GLY A 51 31.04 10.04 -19.44
N LYS A 52 30.58 10.50 -20.62
CA LYS A 52 31.31 11.49 -21.45
C LYS A 52 31.52 12.80 -20.70
N ARG A 53 30.53 13.25 -19.92
CA ARG A 53 30.67 14.46 -19.10
C ARG A 53 31.74 14.27 -18.02
N ILE A 54 31.76 13.12 -17.35
CA ILE A 54 32.83 12.78 -16.38
C ILE A 54 34.20 12.84 -17.07
N PHE A 55 34.34 12.20 -18.24
CA PHE A 55 35.58 12.19 -19.00
C PHE A 55 36.05 13.60 -19.42
N TYR A 56 35.13 14.43 -19.94
CA TYR A 56 35.42 15.81 -20.29
C TYR A 56 35.83 16.66 -19.07
N ASP A 57 35.15 16.48 -17.94
CA ASP A 57 35.47 17.19 -16.69
C ASP A 57 36.87 16.78 -16.17
N ILE A 58 37.28 15.52 -16.33
CA ILE A 58 38.65 15.04 -16.01
C ILE A 58 39.67 15.76 -16.89
N LEU A 59 39.45 15.78 -18.20
CA LEU A 59 40.41 16.36 -19.16
C LEU A 59 40.51 17.89 -19.05
N SER A 60 39.39 18.56 -18.81
CA SER A 60 39.33 20.02 -18.68
C SER A 60 39.91 20.55 -17.37
N GLY A 61 40.16 19.68 -16.38
CA GLY A 61 40.72 20.06 -15.09
C GLY A 61 39.70 20.58 -14.07
N LYS A 62 38.40 20.64 -14.43
CA LYS A 62 37.32 21.09 -13.51
C LYS A 62 37.22 20.25 -12.23
N ILE A 63 37.65 19.00 -12.30
CA ILE A 63 37.63 18.06 -11.17
C ILE A 63 38.65 18.43 -10.08
N GLU A 64 39.70 19.18 -10.43
CA GLU A 64 40.66 19.71 -9.45
C GLU A 64 40.02 20.82 -8.59
N GLU A 65 39.04 21.54 -9.13
CA GLU A 65 38.24 22.52 -8.40
C GLU A 65 37.11 21.85 -7.61
N ASP A 66 36.39 20.91 -8.23
CA ASP A 66 35.28 20.17 -7.62
C ASP A 66 35.39 18.65 -7.87
N PRO A 67 35.90 17.87 -6.90
CA PRO A 67 36.04 16.42 -7.05
C PRO A 67 34.69 15.68 -6.99
N THR A 68 33.59 16.33 -6.58
CA THR A 68 32.27 15.68 -6.51
C THR A 68 31.70 15.33 -7.89
N LEU A 69 32.20 15.98 -8.94
CA LEU A 69 31.87 15.71 -10.34
C LEU A 69 32.22 14.27 -10.77
N LEU A 70 33.16 13.61 -10.07
CA LEU A 70 33.49 12.19 -10.31
C LEU A 70 32.36 11.24 -9.90
N LEU A 71 31.47 11.67 -9.02
CA LEU A 71 30.41 10.83 -8.44
C LEU A 71 29.04 11.05 -9.09
N ARG A 72 29.00 11.75 -10.25
CA ARG A 72 27.78 11.96 -11.04
C ARG A 72 26.95 10.68 -11.13
N PHE A 73 25.64 10.81 -10.92
CA PHE A 73 24.71 9.70 -11.04
C PHE A 73 23.47 10.09 -11.85
N LEU A 74 22.88 9.07 -12.48
CA LEU A 74 21.72 9.20 -13.35
C LEU A 74 20.55 8.44 -12.73
N VAL A 75 19.36 9.03 -12.79
CA VAL A 75 18.11 8.39 -12.40
C VAL A 75 17.16 8.46 -13.58
N ILE A 76 16.63 7.31 -13.98
CA ILE A 76 15.52 7.25 -14.94
C ILE A 76 14.25 6.91 -14.16
N SER A 77 13.12 7.53 -14.52
CA SER A 77 11.85 7.27 -13.86
C SER A 77 10.63 7.35 -14.77
N PHE A 78 9.56 6.67 -14.34
CA PHE A 78 8.21 6.79 -14.83
C PHE A 78 7.25 6.75 -13.64
N VAL A 79 6.36 7.73 -13.56
CA VAL A 79 5.39 7.86 -12.47
C VAL A 79 3.97 7.61 -13.00
N ASP A 80 3.33 6.54 -12.54
CA ASP A 80 1.92 6.26 -12.75
C ASP A 80 1.10 6.88 -11.62
N LEU A 81 0.68 8.13 -11.83
CA LEU A 81 -0.15 8.87 -10.87
C LEU A 81 -1.56 8.29 -10.69
N LYS A 82 -2.04 7.44 -11.60
CA LYS A 82 -3.37 6.82 -11.48
C LYS A 82 -3.35 5.66 -10.51
N ASN A 83 -2.31 4.83 -10.60
CA ASN A 83 -2.13 3.66 -9.75
C ASN A 83 -1.17 3.91 -8.57
N TRP A 84 -0.72 5.15 -8.38
CA TRP A 84 0.24 5.54 -7.35
C TRP A 84 1.52 4.69 -7.36
N LYS A 85 2.07 4.41 -8.55
CA LYS A 85 3.27 3.59 -8.71
C LYS A 85 4.40 4.37 -9.34
N VAL A 86 5.60 4.25 -8.78
CA VAL A 86 6.82 4.84 -9.35
C VAL A 86 7.73 3.72 -9.80
N TYR A 87 8.16 3.79 -11.05
CA TYR A 87 9.17 2.91 -11.63
C TYR A 87 10.43 3.72 -11.79
N TYR A 88 11.56 3.21 -11.30
CA TYR A 88 12.83 3.90 -11.43
C TYR A 88 13.97 2.91 -11.60
N ASP A 89 15.08 3.43 -12.12
CA ASP A 89 16.37 2.76 -12.14
C ASP A 89 17.47 3.82 -11.95
N VAL A 90 18.60 3.41 -11.37
CA VAL A 90 19.70 4.30 -11.01
C VAL A 90 20.99 3.77 -11.63
N ALA A 91 21.75 4.69 -12.21
CA ALA A 91 23.08 4.42 -12.74
C ALA A 91 24.13 5.29 -12.04
N PHE A 92 25.29 4.68 -11.78
CA PHE A 92 26.50 5.31 -11.30
C PHE A 92 27.59 5.17 -12.38
N PRO A 93 27.58 6.03 -13.42
CA PRO A 93 28.50 5.94 -14.54
C PRO A 93 29.95 5.85 -14.08
N SER A 94 30.65 4.83 -14.57
CA SER A 94 32.05 4.60 -14.27
C SER A 94 32.85 4.21 -15.50
N LEU A 95 34.01 4.85 -15.64
CA LEU A 95 34.93 4.64 -16.76
C LEU A 95 35.67 3.30 -16.59
N VAL A 96 35.59 2.44 -17.60
CA VAL A 96 36.35 1.19 -17.65
C VAL A 96 37.72 1.48 -18.25
N LEU A 97 38.77 1.16 -17.50
CA LEU A 97 40.15 1.22 -17.99
C LEU A 97 40.41 0.02 -18.90
N ASN A 98 41.01 0.26 -20.08
CA ASN A 98 41.36 -0.79 -21.06
C ASN A 98 42.31 -1.84 -20.46
N SER A 99 43.17 -1.41 -19.53
CA SER A 99 44.09 -2.26 -18.78
C SER A 99 43.40 -2.75 -17.51
N LYS A 100 43.40 -4.07 -17.27
CA LYS A 100 42.88 -4.63 -16.01
C LYS A 100 43.67 -4.04 -14.84
N MET A 101 42.97 -3.39 -13.93
CA MET A 101 43.56 -2.91 -12.68
C MET A 101 43.96 -4.10 -11.82
N THR A 102 45.19 -4.08 -11.32
CA THR A 102 45.67 -5.10 -10.38
C THR A 102 45.82 -4.49 -9.00
N PHE A 103 45.08 -5.06 -8.04
CA PHE A 103 45.27 -4.76 -6.64
C PHE A 103 46.53 -5.49 -6.18
N LEU A 104 47.53 -4.72 -5.73
CA LEU A 104 48.78 -5.27 -5.23
C LEU A 104 48.63 -5.68 -3.76
N ARG A 105 48.07 -4.78 -2.94
CA ARG A 105 47.88 -4.97 -1.49
C ARG A 105 46.67 -4.21 -0.98
N LEU A 106 46.05 -4.72 0.07
CA LEU A 106 44.96 -4.06 0.80
C LEU A 106 45.12 -4.39 2.29
N HIS A 107 45.24 -3.36 3.12
CA HIS A 107 45.48 -3.48 4.56
C HIS A 107 44.55 -2.55 5.34
N SER A 108 44.34 -2.85 6.63
CA SER A 108 43.67 -1.93 7.54
C SER A 108 44.50 -0.66 7.71
N ALA A 109 43.85 0.50 7.74
CA ALA A 109 44.56 1.76 7.92
C ALA A 109 45.31 1.81 9.27
N SER A 110 44.77 1.17 10.31
CA SER A 110 45.40 1.05 11.63
C SER A 110 46.78 0.37 11.62
N GLU A 111 47.06 -0.49 10.63
CA GLU A 111 48.28 -1.29 10.57
C GLU A 111 49.43 -0.56 9.84
N VAL A 112 49.11 0.42 9.00
CA VAL A 112 50.05 0.99 8.02
C VAL A 112 50.29 2.50 8.22
N LEU A 113 49.38 3.24 8.85
CA LEU A 113 49.51 4.68 9.14
C LEU A 113 50.65 4.98 10.13
N SER A 114 51.90 4.95 9.65
CA SER A 114 53.08 5.22 10.47
C SER A 114 54.24 5.90 9.71
N GLN A 115 54.12 6.12 8.40
CA GLN A 115 55.16 6.75 7.57
C GLN A 115 54.61 7.91 6.72
N GLU A 116 55.48 8.88 6.40
CA GLU A 116 55.22 9.98 5.48
C GLU A 116 55.11 9.46 4.03
N GLU A 117 53.98 8.83 3.70
CA GLU A 117 53.64 8.39 2.35
C GLU A 117 52.54 9.27 1.74
N LEU A 118 52.61 9.54 0.44
CA LEU A 118 51.59 10.28 -0.29
C LEU A 118 50.39 9.36 -0.56
N LEU A 119 49.30 9.54 0.17
CA LEU A 119 48.07 8.75 0.04
C LEU A 119 46.94 9.54 -0.62
N PHE A 120 46.30 8.93 -1.62
CA PHE A 120 45.12 9.49 -2.27
C PHE A 120 43.83 9.03 -1.55
N GLY A 121 43.31 9.87 -0.67
CA GLY A 121 42.13 9.56 0.14
C GLY A 121 40.80 9.91 -0.52
N PHE A 122 39.79 9.04 -0.36
CA PHE A 122 38.41 9.33 -0.76
C PHE A 122 37.42 8.74 0.26
N TYR A 123 36.20 9.31 0.30
CA TYR A 123 35.12 8.81 1.14
C TYR A 123 34.57 7.50 0.59
N ASP A 124 34.77 6.43 1.35
CA ASP A 124 34.47 5.09 0.90
C ASP A 124 33.07 4.62 1.35
N HIS A 125 32.28 4.20 0.37
CA HIS A 125 30.95 3.62 0.56
C HIS A 125 30.94 2.09 0.40
N GLY A 126 32.12 1.49 0.24
CA GLY A 126 32.34 0.05 0.08
C GLY A 126 31.88 -0.80 1.26
N HIS A 127 32.03 -2.12 1.09
CA HIS A 127 31.62 -3.11 2.06
C HIS A 127 32.79 -4.00 2.44
N GLN A 128 33.02 -4.17 3.76
CA GLN A 128 34.08 -5.02 4.32
C GLN A 128 35.42 -4.77 3.62
N ASP A 129 35.97 -5.77 2.95
CA ASP A 129 37.34 -5.76 2.41
C ASP A 129 37.40 -5.25 0.97
N TYR A 130 36.32 -4.67 0.44
CA TYR A 130 36.31 -4.13 -0.92
C TYR A 130 36.15 -2.61 -0.92
N PRO A 131 36.95 -1.89 -1.73
CA PRO A 131 36.75 -0.47 -1.94
C PRO A 131 35.42 -0.21 -2.66
N GLY A 132 34.83 0.94 -2.39
CA GLY A 132 33.58 1.38 -2.98
C GLY A 132 33.71 1.80 -4.45
N TRP A 133 32.54 1.98 -5.07
CA TRP A 133 32.42 2.29 -6.50
C TRP A 133 33.14 3.57 -6.92
N ALA A 134 33.23 4.56 -6.02
CA ALA A 134 33.90 5.85 -6.22
C ALA A 134 35.36 5.72 -6.67
N LEU A 135 36.06 4.67 -6.22
CA LEU A 135 37.48 4.47 -6.52
C LEU A 135 37.77 4.39 -8.02
N ARG A 136 36.84 3.82 -8.82
CA ARG A 136 37.04 3.61 -10.26
C ARG A 136 37.23 4.93 -11.01
N ASN A 137 36.34 5.89 -10.75
CA ASN A 137 36.41 7.21 -11.39
C ASN A 137 37.59 8.02 -10.85
N TYR A 138 37.91 7.85 -9.57
CA TYR A 138 39.07 8.49 -8.97
C TYR A 138 40.39 8.01 -9.58
N ILE A 139 40.57 6.70 -9.75
CA ILE A 139 41.74 6.14 -10.44
C ILE A 139 41.78 6.58 -11.91
N ALA A 140 40.64 6.61 -12.60
CA ALA A 140 40.58 7.13 -13.97
C ALA A 140 41.08 8.58 -14.06
N PHE A 141 40.73 9.43 -13.09
CA PHE A 141 41.26 10.79 -12.98
C PHE A 141 42.79 10.82 -12.76
N LEU A 142 43.30 10.05 -11.79
CA LEU A 142 44.74 9.99 -11.49
C LEU A 142 45.56 9.50 -12.70
N SER A 143 45.04 8.48 -13.39
CA SER A 143 45.66 7.90 -14.58
C SER A 143 45.68 8.88 -15.74
N LEU A 144 44.57 9.58 -15.98
CA LEU A 144 44.44 10.46 -17.13
C LEU A 144 45.18 11.78 -17.01
N ARG A 145 45.00 12.48 -15.88
CA ARG A 145 45.55 13.82 -15.69
C ARG A 145 47.01 13.78 -15.28
N TRP A 146 47.35 12.90 -14.33
CA TRP A 146 48.69 12.86 -13.74
C TRP A 146 49.57 11.74 -14.26
N LYS A 147 49.05 10.84 -15.11
CA LYS A 147 49.80 9.74 -15.73
C LYS A 147 50.56 8.88 -14.71
N ILE A 148 49.97 8.74 -13.53
CA ILE A 148 50.51 7.90 -12.45
C ILE A 148 50.18 6.45 -12.80
N GLU A 149 51.14 5.52 -12.72
CA GLU A 149 50.91 4.09 -13.02
C GLU A 149 50.69 3.24 -11.74
N LYS A 150 51.13 3.77 -10.59
CA LYS A 150 51.03 3.12 -9.28
C LYS A 150 50.50 4.10 -8.26
N VAL A 151 49.37 3.77 -7.64
CA VAL A 151 48.67 4.64 -6.69
C VAL A 151 48.46 3.90 -5.38
N GLN A 152 48.86 4.54 -4.28
CA GLN A 152 48.40 4.19 -2.95
C GLN A 152 47.17 5.04 -2.61
N PHE A 153 46.07 4.41 -2.22
CA PHE A 153 44.80 5.07 -1.92
C PHE A 153 44.33 4.73 -0.50
N LEU A 154 43.62 5.68 0.10
CA LEU A 154 42.98 5.53 1.41
C LEU A 154 41.44 5.54 1.23
N CYS A 155 40.82 4.41 1.53
CA CYS A 155 39.38 4.27 1.67
C CYS A 155 38.95 4.74 3.06
N TYR A 156 38.60 6.02 3.18
CA TYR A 156 38.20 6.62 4.46
C TYR A 156 36.78 6.20 4.83
N ARG A 157 36.62 5.63 6.04
CA ARG A 157 35.33 5.20 6.58
C ARG A 157 35.14 5.72 8.00
N GLU A 158 33.88 5.97 8.36
CA GLU A 158 33.51 6.48 9.69
C GLU A 158 32.60 5.52 10.45
N ARG A 159 32.69 5.56 11.79
CA ARG A 159 31.73 4.92 12.70
C ARG A 159 31.31 5.95 13.76
N ARG A 160 30.00 6.19 13.87
CA ARG A 160 29.42 7.16 14.83
C ARG A 160 29.96 8.60 14.69
N GLY A 161 30.36 8.99 13.48
CA GLY A 161 30.87 10.34 13.20
C GLY A 161 32.32 10.54 13.63
N GLU A 162 33.09 9.48 13.81
CA GLU A 162 34.54 9.51 13.98
C GLU A 162 35.23 8.61 12.95
N PRO A 163 36.48 8.93 12.55
CA PRO A 163 37.28 8.06 11.69
C PRO A 163 37.41 6.66 12.30
N ASP A 164 37.09 5.64 11.52
CA ASP A 164 37.27 4.25 11.93
C ASP A 164 38.44 3.66 11.16
N LEU A 165 39.64 3.68 11.76
CA LEU A 165 40.87 3.22 11.14
C LEU A 165 40.93 1.69 10.96
N GLU A 166 40.17 0.92 11.73
CA GLU A 166 40.06 -0.53 11.56
C GLU A 166 39.24 -0.90 10.32
N LYS A 167 38.22 -0.08 10.01
CA LYS A 167 37.38 -0.27 8.82
C LYS A 167 37.92 0.43 7.59
N SER A 168 38.67 1.51 7.78
CA SER A 168 39.32 2.23 6.69
C SER A 168 40.41 1.35 6.09
N LEU A 169 40.54 1.39 4.77
CA LEU A 169 41.46 0.51 4.04
C LEU A 169 42.52 1.34 3.35
N ILE A 170 43.77 0.90 3.42
CA ILE A 170 44.84 1.41 2.57
C ILE A 170 45.13 0.35 1.53
N GLY A 171 45.03 0.75 0.27
CA GLY A 171 45.25 -0.14 -0.85
C GLY A 171 46.29 0.40 -1.81
N GLU A 172 46.95 -0.51 -2.51
CA GLU A 172 47.87 -0.17 -3.59
C GLU A 172 47.35 -0.79 -4.88
N ALA A 173 47.12 0.05 -5.89
CA ALA A 173 46.72 -0.36 -7.23
C ALA A 173 47.80 0.01 -8.24
N SER A 174 48.05 -0.91 -9.17
CA SER A 174 48.84 -0.61 -10.36
C SER A 174 48.00 -0.81 -11.61
N PHE A 175 48.19 0.09 -12.56
CA PHE A 175 47.47 0.12 -13.82
C PHE A 175 48.42 0.61 -14.91
N ALA A 176 48.46 -0.12 -16.03
CA ALA A 176 49.25 0.31 -17.18
C ALA A 176 48.65 1.61 -17.73
N ALA A 177 49.51 2.58 -18.05
CA ALA A 177 49.10 3.83 -18.66
C ALA A 177 48.16 3.56 -19.85
N PRO A 178 46.99 4.21 -19.93
CA PRO A 178 46.07 3.99 -21.02
C PRO A 178 46.71 4.46 -22.32
N HIS A 179 47.14 3.53 -23.17
CA HIS A 179 47.59 3.82 -24.52
C HIS A 179 46.38 4.07 -25.42
N GLY A 180 46.35 5.23 -26.11
CA GLY A 180 45.35 5.53 -27.15
C GLY A 180 44.15 6.38 -26.72
N TRP A 181 44.20 7.08 -25.58
CA TRP A 181 43.17 8.06 -25.18
C TRP A 181 43.49 9.48 -25.69
N ASP A 182 44.45 9.57 -26.60
CA ASP A 182 45.05 10.81 -27.14
C ASP A 182 44.23 11.40 -28.30
N GLY A 183 43.21 10.67 -28.78
CA GLY A 183 42.28 11.13 -29.81
C GLY A 183 41.11 11.90 -29.18
N SER A 184 40.75 13.06 -29.73
CA SER A 184 39.69 13.95 -29.22
C SER A 184 38.32 13.29 -29.05
N ASP A 185 38.09 12.16 -29.75
CA ASP A 185 36.77 11.54 -29.89
C ASP A 185 36.66 10.18 -29.15
N TYR A 186 37.74 9.71 -28.50
CA TYR A 186 37.71 8.42 -27.82
C TYR A 186 37.04 8.54 -26.45
N VAL A 187 35.99 7.73 -26.23
CA VAL A 187 35.29 7.64 -24.96
C VAL A 187 35.44 6.21 -24.44
N PRO A 188 35.98 6.02 -23.22
CA PRO A 188 36.10 4.70 -22.62
C PRO A 188 34.75 3.99 -22.51
N GLU A 189 34.77 2.66 -22.40
CA GLU A 189 33.56 1.90 -22.08
C GLU A 189 33.02 2.35 -20.70
N ILE A 190 31.70 2.48 -20.59
CA ILE A 190 31.03 3.03 -19.40
C ILE A 190 30.04 2.01 -18.86
N ILE A 191 30.11 1.77 -17.56
CA ILE A 191 29.26 0.83 -16.81
C ILE A 191 28.69 1.48 -15.57
N GLY A 192 27.65 0.89 -14.98
CA GLY A 192 27.21 1.27 -13.64
C GLY A 192 25.72 1.26 -13.35
N TRP A 193 24.90 0.50 -14.09
CA TRP A 193 23.51 0.31 -13.69
C TRP A 193 23.41 -0.50 -12.39
N GLU A 194 22.54 -0.07 -11.48
CA GLU A 194 22.41 -0.67 -10.16
C GLU A 194 21.80 -2.08 -10.24
N GLY A 195 22.63 -3.10 -10.03
CA GLY A 195 22.24 -4.52 -10.12
C GLY A 195 22.83 -5.25 -11.33
N GLU A 196 23.52 -4.55 -12.22
CA GLU A 196 24.26 -5.14 -13.33
C GLU A 196 25.47 -5.94 -12.81
N LYS A 197 25.53 -7.23 -13.14
CA LYS A 197 26.69 -8.07 -12.83
C LYS A 197 27.66 -8.08 -14.01
N ALA A 198 28.96 -8.04 -13.73
CA ALA A 198 29.98 -8.16 -14.76
C ALA A 198 29.83 -9.50 -15.52
N GLY A 199 29.51 -9.43 -16.82
CA GLY A 199 29.35 -10.58 -17.70
C GLY A 199 27.91 -10.85 -18.18
N ASP A 200 26.92 -10.15 -17.65
CA ASP A 200 25.53 -10.30 -18.10
C ASP A 200 25.32 -9.59 -19.44
N ARG A 201 25.08 -10.35 -20.51
CA ARG A 201 24.87 -9.79 -21.87
C ARG A 201 23.47 -9.21 -22.06
N LYS A 202 22.55 -9.45 -21.13
CA LYS A 202 21.19 -8.92 -21.16
C LYS A 202 21.06 -7.76 -20.17
N LYS A 203 21.10 -6.55 -20.69
CA LYS A 203 20.69 -5.32 -20.01
C LYS A 203 19.15 -5.26 -19.91
N GLU A 204 18.53 -6.25 -19.28
CA GLU A 204 17.10 -6.16 -18.97
C GLU A 204 16.94 -5.12 -17.85
N LYS A 205 16.27 -4.01 -18.16
CA LYS A 205 15.97 -2.94 -17.20
C LYS A 205 15.30 -3.56 -15.98
N ILE A 206 15.94 -3.47 -14.82
CA ILE A 206 15.34 -3.90 -13.57
C ILE A 206 14.35 -2.81 -13.17
N LEU A 207 13.10 -2.96 -13.62
CA LEU A 207 12.01 -2.10 -13.19
C LEU A 207 11.84 -2.30 -11.68
N LYS A 208 12.22 -1.30 -10.87
CA LYS A 208 11.96 -1.28 -9.43
C LYS A 208 10.64 -0.53 -9.20
N PRO A 209 9.51 -1.23 -9.00
CA PRO A 209 8.26 -0.57 -8.64
C PRO A 209 8.29 -0.18 -7.17
N ILE A 210 7.94 1.07 -6.88
CA ILE A 210 7.58 1.54 -5.55
C ILE A 210 6.07 1.75 -5.57
N ASP A 211 5.38 1.08 -4.65
CA ASP A 211 3.97 1.32 -4.38
C ASP A 211 3.84 2.49 -3.41
N LEU A 212 3.22 3.57 -3.88
CA LEU A 212 2.94 4.77 -3.13
C LEU A 212 1.43 4.92 -2.86
N ASP A 213 0.65 3.84 -2.89
CA ASP A 213 -0.78 3.90 -2.54
C ASP A 213 -1.00 4.39 -1.10
N SER A 214 -0.01 4.28 -0.23
CA SER A 214 -0.03 4.92 1.10
C SER A 214 -0.07 6.46 1.06
N LEU A 215 0.26 7.08 -0.08
CA LEU A 215 0.13 8.52 -0.32
C LEU A 215 -1.20 8.89 -0.98
N ASN A 216 -1.98 7.91 -1.45
CA ASN A 216 -3.30 8.12 -2.04
C ASN A 216 -4.27 8.64 -0.96
N PRO A 217 -4.86 9.85 -1.13
CA PRO A 217 -5.77 10.41 -0.13
C PRO A 217 -6.94 9.49 0.22
N ALA A 218 -7.50 8.79 -0.77
CA ALA A 218 -8.60 7.84 -0.56
C ALA A 218 -8.16 6.64 0.30
N SER A 219 -7.01 6.06 -0.01
CA SER A 219 -6.43 4.95 0.78
C SER A 219 -6.09 5.41 2.19
N GLN A 220 -5.50 6.60 2.35
CA GLN A 220 -5.19 7.17 3.67
C GLN A 220 -6.44 7.37 4.52
N ASP A 221 -7.54 7.86 3.93
CA ASP A 221 -8.77 8.08 4.67
C ASP A 221 -9.45 6.75 5.06
N GLU A 222 -9.43 5.73 4.19
CA GLU A 222 -9.85 4.37 4.57
C GLU A 222 -8.98 3.81 5.71
N GLU A 223 -7.65 3.97 5.62
CA GLU A 223 -6.74 3.51 6.67
C GLU A 223 -7.00 4.20 8.00
N LYS A 224 -7.20 5.52 8.01
CA LYS A 224 -7.58 6.27 9.21
C LYS A 224 -8.89 5.78 9.79
N GLN A 225 -9.89 5.53 8.94
CA GLN A 225 -11.20 5.02 9.36
C GLN A 225 -11.16 3.60 9.92
N VAL A 226 -10.15 2.79 9.60
CA VAL A 226 -10.00 1.41 10.09
C VAL A 226 -8.95 1.29 11.20
N MET A 227 -8.19 2.36 11.47
CA MET A 227 -7.10 2.34 12.45
C MET A 227 -7.59 1.98 13.86
N HIS A 228 -8.77 2.45 14.28
CA HIS A 228 -9.32 2.06 15.58
C HIS A 228 -9.55 0.55 15.69
N LEU A 229 -9.99 -0.11 14.61
CA LEU A 229 -10.15 -1.56 14.55
C LEU A 229 -8.80 -2.27 14.57
N LYS A 230 -7.82 -1.79 13.79
CA LYS A 230 -6.45 -2.35 13.79
C LYS A 230 -5.83 -2.28 15.19
N LEU A 231 -5.98 -1.15 15.89
CA LEU A 231 -5.53 -0.97 17.27
C LEU A 231 -6.19 -1.96 18.24
N MET A 232 -7.50 -2.19 18.09
CA MET A 232 -8.21 -3.20 18.88
C MET A 232 -7.71 -4.62 18.57
N GLY A 233 -7.48 -4.96 17.30
CA GLY A 233 -6.94 -6.25 16.88
C GLY A 233 -5.53 -6.51 17.39
N TRP A 234 -4.67 -5.48 17.45
CA TRP A 234 -3.33 -5.60 18.05
C TRP A 234 -3.39 -5.85 19.56
N ARG A 235 -4.36 -5.25 20.26
CA ARG A 235 -4.58 -5.48 21.70
C ARG A 235 -5.27 -6.82 21.97
N HIS A 236 -6.09 -7.28 21.04
CA HIS A 236 -6.88 -8.52 21.14
C HIS A 236 -6.70 -9.38 19.89
N PRO A 237 -5.64 -10.21 19.82
CA PRO A 237 -5.31 -11.00 18.64
C PRO A 237 -6.39 -12.02 18.21
N SER A 238 -7.33 -12.36 19.09
CA SER A 238 -8.48 -13.22 18.76
C SER A 238 -9.52 -12.55 17.85
N LEU A 239 -9.48 -11.22 17.71
CA LEU A 239 -10.40 -10.47 16.86
C LEU A 239 -9.98 -10.54 15.38
N VAL A 240 -10.72 -11.32 14.59
CA VAL A 240 -10.42 -11.52 13.16
C VAL A 240 -11.15 -10.50 12.29
N LEU A 241 -10.57 -9.30 12.13
CA LEU A 241 -11.17 -8.19 11.35
C LEU A 241 -11.48 -8.54 9.89
N ASN A 242 -10.65 -9.38 9.26
CA ASN A 242 -10.84 -9.78 7.86
C ASN A 242 -12.15 -10.56 7.65
N LYS A 243 -12.61 -11.31 8.65
CA LYS A 243 -13.91 -12.01 8.60
C LYS A 243 -15.06 -11.02 8.63
N LEU A 244 -14.98 -9.98 9.47
CA LEU A 244 -15.98 -8.92 9.53
C LEU A 244 -16.06 -8.11 8.23
N ARG A 245 -14.90 -7.81 7.62
CA ARG A 245 -14.84 -7.09 6.34
C ARG A 245 -15.50 -7.85 5.19
N SER A 246 -15.32 -9.17 5.15
CA SER A 246 -15.86 -10.03 4.09
C SER A 246 -17.31 -10.47 4.31
N ALA A 247 -17.80 -10.40 5.55
CA ALA A 247 -19.17 -10.77 5.89
C ALA A 247 -20.21 -9.89 5.18
N ARG A 248 -21.21 -10.55 4.60
CA ARG A 248 -22.40 -9.93 4.01
C ARG A 248 -23.51 -9.92 5.04
N CYS A 249 -23.94 -8.74 5.45
CA CYS A 249 -25.01 -8.57 6.42
C CYS A 249 -26.29 -8.08 5.74
N LEU A 250 -27.37 -8.83 5.93
CA LEU A 250 -28.73 -8.44 5.52
C LEU A 250 -29.43 -7.77 6.70
N VAL A 251 -29.95 -6.57 6.49
CA VAL A 251 -30.67 -5.79 7.49
C VAL A 251 -32.12 -5.70 7.06
N LEU A 252 -33.00 -6.43 7.75
CA LEU A 252 -34.45 -6.43 7.49
C LEU A 252 -35.12 -5.40 8.40
N GLY A 253 -35.42 -4.24 7.83
CA GLY A 253 -35.97 -3.07 8.51
C GLY A 253 -34.95 -1.93 8.59
N ALA A 254 -35.31 -0.77 8.04
CA ALA A 254 -34.56 0.47 8.04
C ALA A 254 -35.19 1.53 8.97
N GLY A 255 -35.90 1.10 10.02
CA GLY A 255 -36.38 1.98 11.09
C GLY A 255 -35.28 2.36 12.07
N ALA A 256 -35.64 2.81 13.27
CA ALA A 256 -34.69 3.28 14.29
C ALA A 256 -33.57 2.25 14.60
N LEU A 257 -33.93 0.98 14.78
CA LEU A 257 -32.97 -0.10 14.99
C LEU A 257 -32.09 -0.36 13.77
N GLY A 258 -32.69 -0.33 12.57
CA GLY A 258 -31.98 -0.52 11.31
C GLY A 258 -30.87 0.50 11.11
N CYS A 259 -31.17 1.77 11.38
CA CYS A 259 -30.18 2.85 11.30
C CYS A 259 -29.01 2.64 12.26
N GLU A 260 -29.29 2.36 13.54
CA GLU A 260 -28.23 2.20 14.55
C GLU A 260 -27.39 0.93 14.33
N VAL A 261 -28.03 -0.20 14.02
CA VAL A 261 -27.31 -1.44 13.72
C VAL A 261 -26.43 -1.27 12.48
N SER A 262 -26.93 -0.61 11.42
CA SER A 262 -26.12 -0.36 10.22
C SER A 262 -24.91 0.51 10.51
N ARG A 263 -25.06 1.56 11.34
CA ARG A 263 -23.94 2.40 11.79
C ARG A 263 -22.92 1.60 12.59
N LEU A 264 -23.38 0.76 13.53
CA LEU A 264 -22.53 -0.09 14.34
C LEU A 264 -21.76 -1.11 13.49
N LEU A 265 -22.44 -1.82 12.59
CA LEU A 265 -21.81 -2.79 11.69
C LEU A 265 -20.69 -2.14 10.86
N MET A 266 -20.95 -0.97 10.28
CA MET A 266 -19.95 -0.19 9.55
C MET A 266 -18.76 0.19 10.45
N THR A 267 -19.04 0.62 11.68
CA THR A 267 -18.03 1.03 12.68
C THR A 267 -17.14 -0.14 13.09
N TRP A 268 -17.72 -1.35 13.17
CA TRP A 268 -17.02 -2.59 13.49
C TRP A 268 -16.27 -3.22 12.30
N GLY A 269 -16.34 -2.62 11.11
CA GLY A 269 -15.55 -3.04 9.95
C GLY A 269 -16.32 -3.86 8.92
N VAL A 270 -17.63 -4.03 9.06
CA VAL A 270 -18.47 -4.62 8.00
C VAL A 270 -18.51 -3.67 6.82
N ARG A 271 -18.36 -4.22 5.61
CA ARG A 271 -18.34 -3.44 4.37
C ARG A 271 -19.44 -3.80 3.38
N LYS A 272 -20.15 -4.92 3.57
CA LYS A 272 -21.21 -5.37 2.66
C LYS A 272 -22.55 -5.43 3.39
N LEU A 273 -23.41 -4.46 3.09
CA LEU A 273 -24.73 -4.32 3.71
C LEU A 273 -25.82 -4.35 2.64
N THR A 274 -26.84 -5.17 2.85
CA THR A 274 -28.08 -5.11 2.07
C THR A 274 -29.21 -4.74 3.02
N VAL A 275 -29.91 -3.65 2.74
CA VAL A 275 -31.00 -3.13 3.59
C VAL A 275 -32.33 -3.31 2.88
N VAL A 276 -33.29 -3.92 3.56
CA VAL A 276 -34.64 -4.16 3.03
C VAL A 276 -35.66 -3.43 3.90
N ASP A 277 -36.49 -2.59 3.30
CA ASP A 277 -37.61 -1.93 3.97
C ASP A 277 -38.73 -1.61 2.97
N GLY A 278 -39.99 -1.68 3.39
CA GLY A 278 -41.15 -1.38 2.54
C GLY A 278 -41.66 0.07 2.63
N GLY A 279 -41.28 0.79 3.69
CA GLY A 279 -41.81 2.10 4.03
C GLY A 279 -41.05 3.28 3.44
N CYS A 280 -41.65 4.46 3.55
CA CYS A 280 -41.01 5.75 3.24
C CYS A 280 -40.66 6.52 4.52
N VAL A 281 -39.68 7.40 4.43
CA VAL A 281 -39.30 8.30 5.52
C VAL A 281 -40.44 9.30 5.75
N ALA A 282 -40.89 9.39 7.00
CA ALA A 282 -41.88 10.36 7.45
C ALA A 282 -41.29 11.37 8.43
N ILE A 283 -41.91 12.53 8.60
CA ILE A 283 -41.44 13.58 9.52
C ILE A 283 -41.15 13.06 10.94
N PRO A 284 -41.99 12.20 11.57
CA PRO A 284 -41.70 11.66 12.89
C PRO A 284 -40.46 10.75 12.95
N ASP A 285 -40.00 10.23 11.80
CA ASP A 285 -38.84 9.35 11.72
C ASP A 285 -37.54 10.12 11.93
N ILE A 286 -37.45 11.38 11.49
CA ILE A 286 -36.23 12.19 11.52
C ILE A 286 -35.65 12.30 12.94
N VAL A 287 -36.54 12.46 13.93
CA VAL A 287 -36.13 12.58 15.35
C VAL A 287 -35.72 11.23 15.94
N LYS A 288 -36.24 10.12 15.42
CA LYS A 288 -36.08 8.77 15.98
C LYS A 288 -35.06 7.91 15.25
N GLN A 289 -34.74 8.24 14.01
CA GLN A 289 -33.98 7.42 13.08
C GLN A 289 -32.74 8.21 12.64
N SER A 290 -31.58 7.84 13.20
CA SER A 290 -30.37 8.66 13.21
C SER A 290 -29.72 8.97 11.86
N LEU A 291 -30.17 8.31 10.79
CA LEU A 291 -29.57 8.45 9.46
C LEU A 291 -30.36 9.37 8.54
N TYR A 292 -31.62 9.68 8.83
CA TYR A 292 -32.46 10.45 7.93
C TYR A 292 -32.46 11.94 8.28
N VAL A 293 -32.62 12.77 7.26
CA VAL A 293 -32.74 14.24 7.37
C VAL A 293 -34.05 14.72 6.76
N ASP A 294 -34.40 16.00 6.98
CA ASP A 294 -35.64 16.61 6.46
C ASP A 294 -35.84 16.39 4.95
N ASN A 295 -34.74 16.44 4.18
CA ASN A 295 -34.74 16.25 2.73
C ASN A 295 -35.10 14.82 2.28
N ASP A 296 -35.08 13.83 3.18
CA ASP A 296 -35.41 12.44 2.85
C ASP A 296 -36.91 12.15 2.96
N CYS A 297 -37.72 13.09 3.47
CA CYS A 297 -39.17 12.89 3.61
C CYS A 297 -39.83 12.45 2.30
N GLY A 298 -40.59 11.35 2.35
CA GLY A 298 -41.28 10.78 1.20
C GLY A 298 -40.44 9.81 0.37
N VAL A 299 -39.12 9.78 0.55
CA VAL A 299 -38.22 8.82 -0.11
C VAL A 299 -38.34 7.44 0.57
N PRO A 300 -38.28 6.32 -0.18
CA PRO A 300 -38.24 4.99 0.42
C PRO A 300 -37.06 4.84 1.39
N ARG A 301 -37.30 4.31 2.59
CA ARG A 301 -36.29 4.19 3.64
C ARG A 301 -35.08 3.36 3.20
N ALA A 302 -35.34 2.29 2.45
CA ALA A 302 -34.33 1.41 1.91
C ALA A 302 -33.37 2.13 0.94
N THR A 303 -33.86 3.10 0.15
CA THR A 303 -33.01 3.87 -0.77
C THR A 303 -32.38 5.08 -0.08
N ALA A 304 -33.10 5.73 0.83
CA ALA A 304 -32.62 6.91 1.55
C ALA A 304 -31.41 6.60 2.47
N ILE A 305 -31.32 5.40 3.04
CA ILE A 305 -30.23 5.04 3.97
C ILE A 305 -28.86 4.93 3.28
N VAL A 306 -28.83 4.60 1.98
CA VAL A 306 -27.62 4.33 1.21
C VAL A 306 -26.65 5.52 1.15
N PRO A 307 -27.05 6.73 0.71
CA PRO A 307 -26.16 7.88 0.65
C PRO A 307 -25.60 8.25 2.02
N HIS A 308 -26.41 8.19 3.08
CA HIS A 308 -25.99 8.54 4.44
C HIS A 308 -24.91 7.59 5.01
N LEU A 309 -24.96 6.31 4.64
CA LEU A 309 -23.91 5.36 5.02
C LEU A 309 -22.64 5.56 4.19
N LYS A 310 -22.77 5.80 2.89
CA LYS A 310 -21.63 6.05 1.99
C LYS A 310 -20.89 7.35 2.29
N GLU A 311 -21.61 8.40 2.70
CA GLU A 311 -21.01 9.65 3.13
C GLU A 311 -20.10 9.44 4.37
N ARG A 312 -20.53 8.58 5.30
CA ARG A 312 -19.78 8.27 6.52
C ARG A 312 -18.60 7.33 6.27
N CYS A 313 -18.78 6.32 5.42
CA CYS A 313 -17.72 5.40 5.03
C CYS A 313 -17.81 5.11 3.52
N PRO A 314 -17.02 5.81 2.68
CA PRO A 314 -17.08 5.62 1.22
C PRO A 314 -16.76 4.19 0.77
N ALA A 315 -16.01 3.44 1.57
CA ALA A 315 -15.65 2.05 1.31
C ALA A 315 -16.77 1.04 1.59
N VAL A 316 -17.93 1.45 2.11
CA VAL A 316 -19.06 0.55 2.36
C VAL A 316 -19.90 0.32 1.10
N GLU A 317 -20.04 -0.95 0.72
CA GLU A 317 -20.96 -1.42 -0.31
C GLU A 317 -22.34 -1.60 0.34
N VAL A 318 -23.24 -0.66 0.08
CA VAL A 318 -24.63 -0.70 0.56
C VAL A 318 -25.60 -0.79 -0.61
N GLU A 319 -26.48 -1.79 -0.56
CA GLU A 319 -27.61 -1.95 -1.48
C GLU A 319 -28.93 -1.76 -0.71
N GLY A 320 -29.80 -0.91 -1.24
CA GLY A 320 -31.13 -0.65 -0.68
C GLY A 320 -32.22 -1.28 -1.54
N ILE A 321 -33.04 -2.16 -0.94
CA ILE A 321 -34.12 -2.85 -1.63
C ILE A 321 -35.46 -2.45 -1.01
N GLN A 322 -36.27 -1.71 -1.76
CA GLN A 322 -37.63 -1.42 -1.36
C GLN A 322 -38.51 -2.67 -1.56
N MET A 323 -38.95 -3.29 -0.48
CA MET A 323 -39.77 -4.51 -0.52
C MET A 323 -40.52 -4.68 0.80
N GLU A 324 -41.81 -5.02 0.72
CA GLU A 324 -42.58 -5.44 1.90
C GLU A 324 -42.25 -6.88 2.29
N ILE A 325 -42.04 -7.11 3.59
CA ILE A 325 -41.82 -8.45 4.14
C ILE A 325 -43.19 -9.09 4.38
N PRO A 326 -43.50 -10.24 3.74
CA PRO A 326 -44.79 -10.90 3.89
C PRO A 326 -45.07 -11.30 5.34
N VAL A 327 -46.22 -10.87 5.85
CA VAL A 327 -46.65 -11.08 7.23
C VAL A 327 -47.71 -12.19 7.28
N PRO A 328 -47.57 -13.22 8.13
CA PRO A 328 -48.57 -14.26 8.28
C PRO A 328 -49.87 -13.68 8.86
N GLY A 329 -51.02 -14.22 8.43
CA GLY A 329 -52.34 -13.84 8.95
C GLY A 329 -53.01 -12.65 8.23
N ASN A 330 -52.27 -11.90 7.40
CA ASN A 330 -52.86 -10.83 6.59
C ASN A 330 -53.51 -11.41 5.31
N PRO A 331 -54.79 -11.12 5.03
CA PRO A 331 -55.46 -11.60 3.82
C PRO A 331 -54.86 -10.95 2.58
N VAL A 332 -54.41 -11.77 1.63
CA VAL A 332 -53.85 -11.31 0.35
C VAL A 332 -54.93 -11.37 -0.73
N SER A 333 -55.18 -10.25 -1.41
CA SER A 333 -56.10 -10.22 -2.56
C SER A 333 -55.55 -11.03 -3.74
N LYS A 334 -56.45 -11.61 -4.56
CA LYS A 334 -56.04 -12.42 -5.73
C LYS A 334 -55.11 -11.67 -6.69
N THR A 335 -55.25 -10.34 -6.78
CA THR A 335 -54.41 -9.46 -7.60
C THR A 335 -53.00 -9.25 -7.05
N LYS A 336 -52.78 -9.40 -5.74
CA LYS A 336 -51.46 -9.21 -5.10
C LYS A 336 -50.70 -10.51 -4.87
N MET A 337 -51.35 -11.66 -5.07
CA MET A 337 -50.78 -12.99 -4.79
C MET A 337 -49.47 -13.24 -5.53
N SER A 338 -49.38 -12.91 -6.82
CA SER A 338 -48.15 -13.06 -7.61
C SER A 338 -47.00 -12.22 -7.07
N SER A 339 -47.26 -10.94 -6.77
CA SER A 339 -46.25 -10.03 -6.21
C SER A 339 -45.75 -10.48 -4.83
N VAL A 340 -46.64 -11.01 -3.97
CA VAL A 340 -46.24 -11.55 -2.67
C VAL A 340 -45.36 -12.80 -2.83
N LEU A 341 -45.69 -13.68 -3.76
CA LEU A 341 -44.85 -14.86 -4.07
C LEU A 341 -43.47 -14.47 -4.59
N ASP A 342 -43.39 -13.44 -5.43
CA ASP A 342 -42.11 -12.92 -5.93
C ASP A 342 -41.28 -12.30 -4.81
N ASN A 343 -41.90 -11.56 -3.88
CA ASN A 343 -41.24 -11.05 -2.68
C ASN A 343 -40.74 -12.20 -1.77
N CYS A 344 -41.52 -13.27 -1.62
CA CYS A 344 -41.08 -14.46 -0.87
C CYS A 344 -39.82 -15.09 -1.48
N LYS A 345 -39.81 -15.30 -2.80
CA LYS A 345 -38.65 -15.85 -3.52
C LYS A 345 -37.44 -14.94 -3.43
N ARG A 346 -37.65 -13.62 -3.57
CA ARG A 346 -36.59 -12.63 -3.48
C ARG A 346 -35.98 -12.61 -2.08
N LEU A 347 -36.81 -12.64 -1.03
CA LEU A 347 -36.35 -12.69 0.35
C LEU A 347 -35.52 -13.97 0.62
N GLN A 348 -35.97 -15.12 0.12
CA GLN A 348 -35.21 -16.37 0.22
C GLN A 348 -33.84 -16.26 -0.44
N ALA A 349 -33.76 -15.70 -1.66
CA ALA A 349 -32.49 -15.50 -2.35
C ALA A 349 -31.55 -14.56 -1.56
N LEU A 350 -32.08 -13.48 -0.98
CA LEU A 350 -31.31 -12.55 -0.15
C LEU A 350 -30.76 -13.23 1.10
N VAL A 351 -31.57 -14.00 1.82
CA VAL A 351 -31.15 -14.78 3.00
C VAL A 351 -30.07 -15.79 2.62
N ALA A 352 -30.25 -16.55 1.54
CA ALA A 352 -29.27 -17.53 1.08
C ALA A 352 -27.92 -16.89 0.70
N SER A 353 -27.98 -15.72 0.05
CA SER A 353 -26.79 -14.95 -0.37
C SER A 353 -26.11 -14.18 0.77
N SER A 354 -26.68 -14.11 1.97
CA SER A 354 -26.10 -13.37 3.09
C SER A 354 -25.45 -14.30 4.10
N ASP A 355 -24.49 -13.78 4.89
CA ASP A 355 -23.80 -14.57 5.91
C ASP A 355 -24.46 -14.38 7.28
N VAL A 356 -24.95 -13.17 7.58
CA VAL A 356 -25.68 -12.83 8.81
C VAL A 356 -26.94 -12.03 8.48
N VAL A 357 -28.05 -12.36 9.14
CA VAL A 357 -29.34 -11.68 8.94
C VAL A 357 -29.80 -10.97 10.23
N PHE A 358 -30.08 -9.67 10.15
CA PHE A 358 -30.60 -8.86 11.24
C PHE A 358 -32.10 -8.63 11.06
N LEU A 359 -32.89 -9.14 12.00
CA LEU A 359 -34.35 -9.07 12.00
C LEU A 359 -34.81 -7.87 12.84
N LEU A 360 -34.92 -6.71 12.20
CA LEU A 360 -35.15 -5.41 12.84
C LEU A 360 -36.49 -4.78 12.45
N THR A 361 -37.45 -5.62 12.08
CA THR A 361 -38.83 -5.20 11.78
C THR A 361 -39.59 -4.83 13.06
N ASP A 362 -40.67 -4.07 12.89
CA ASP A 362 -41.47 -3.45 13.95
C ASP A 362 -42.36 -4.45 14.72
N THR A 363 -42.83 -5.48 14.04
CA THR A 363 -43.84 -6.43 14.50
C THR A 363 -43.26 -7.83 14.67
N TRP A 364 -43.87 -8.68 15.51
CA TRP A 364 -43.41 -10.06 15.67
C TRP A 364 -43.82 -10.92 14.46
N GLU A 365 -44.97 -10.61 13.87
CA GLU A 365 -45.54 -11.30 12.72
C GLU A 365 -44.61 -11.19 11.51
N SER A 366 -44.08 -10.00 11.23
CA SER A 366 -43.13 -9.77 10.13
C SER A 366 -41.78 -10.49 10.30
N ARG A 367 -41.44 -10.93 11.53
CA ARG A 367 -40.20 -11.68 11.79
C ARG A 367 -40.34 -13.16 11.52
N TRP A 368 -41.56 -13.70 11.58
CA TRP A 368 -41.81 -15.14 11.49
C TRP A 368 -41.24 -15.76 10.21
N PHE A 369 -41.58 -15.18 9.04
CA PHE A 369 -41.16 -15.73 7.75
C PHE A 369 -39.64 -15.63 7.53
N PRO A 370 -38.97 -14.48 7.76
CA PRO A 370 -37.51 -14.42 7.77
C PRO A 370 -36.83 -15.42 8.71
N THR A 371 -37.36 -15.61 9.93
CA THR A 371 -36.81 -16.58 10.90
C THR A 371 -36.88 -18.00 10.35
N LEU A 372 -38.00 -18.38 9.73
CA LEU A 372 -38.16 -19.68 9.08
C LEU A 372 -37.13 -19.89 7.96
N LEU A 373 -36.92 -18.88 7.11
CA LEU A 373 -35.94 -18.94 6.03
C LEU A 373 -34.51 -19.06 6.57
N CYS A 374 -34.16 -18.31 7.62
CA CYS A 374 -32.83 -18.40 8.23
C CYS A 374 -32.59 -19.80 8.85
N ALA A 375 -33.61 -20.39 9.48
CA ALA A 375 -33.53 -21.73 10.03
C ALA A 375 -33.37 -22.80 8.93
N ASN A 376 -34.08 -22.66 7.81
CA ASN A 376 -33.95 -23.57 6.66
C ASN A 376 -32.55 -23.52 6.04
N GLU A 377 -31.96 -22.33 5.94
CA GLU A 377 -30.64 -22.11 5.33
C GLU A 377 -29.47 -22.25 6.32
N ASN A 378 -29.73 -22.64 7.58
CA ASN A 378 -28.75 -22.70 8.68
C ASN A 378 -27.92 -21.40 8.83
N LYS A 379 -28.58 -20.24 8.71
CA LYS A 379 -27.94 -18.92 8.80
C LYS A 379 -27.96 -18.39 10.22
N VAL A 380 -26.91 -17.66 10.59
CA VAL A 380 -26.88 -16.90 11.84
C VAL A 380 -27.80 -15.69 11.69
N PHE A 381 -28.75 -15.55 12.62
CA PHE A 381 -29.63 -14.38 12.66
C PHE A 381 -29.68 -13.74 14.04
N CYS A 382 -29.86 -12.42 14.04
CA CYS A 382 -29.95 -11.59 15.23
C CYS A 382 -31.37 -11.03 15.37
N LEU A 383 -31.99 -11.26 16.53
CA LEU A 383 -33.32 -10.75 16.87
C LEU A 383 -33.22 -9.71 18.00
N HIS A 384 -33.98 -8.61 17.86
CA HIS A 384 -34.26 -7.72 18.98
C HIS A 384 -35.49 -8.22 19.75
N CYS A 385 -35.31 -8.75 20.96
CA CYS A 385 -36.42 -9.20 21.80
C CYS A 385 -36.68 -8.17 22.91
N ARG A 386 -37.92 -7.65 23.00
CA ARG A 386 -38.33 -6.74 24.09
C ARG A 386 -38.82 -7.48 25.34
N SER A 387 -39.20 -8.74 25.20
CA SER A 387 -39.60 -9.69 26.25
C SER A 387 -40.27 -10.86 25.52
N LEU A 388 -39.82 -12.09 25.75
CA LEU A 388 -40.58 -13.29 25.39
C LEU A 388 -40.96 -13.98 26.71
N SER A 389 -42.21 -13.84 27.14
CA SER A 389 -42.77 -14.67 28.21
C SER A 389 -43.63 -15.75 27.57
N LEU A 390 -43.05 -16.93 27.35
CA LEU A 390 -43.79 -18.13 26.97
C LEU A 390 -44.18 -18.88 28.25
N GLN A 391 -45.47 -18.90 28.59
CA GLN A 391 -46.01 -19.80 29.61
C GLN A 391 -46.53 -21.07 28.91
N HIS A 392 -45.89 -22.21 29.18
CA HIS A 392 -46.53 -23.51 29.02
C HIS A 392 -46.06 -24.47 30.12
N GLN A 393 -47.04 -24.94 30.90
CA GLN A 393 -47.13 -26.05 31.86
C GLN A 393 -45.90 -26.82 32.40
N ASP A 394 -44.68 -26.29 32.47
CA ASP A 394 -43.69 -26.59 33.54
C ASP A 394 -42.30 -25.92 33.39
N MET A 395 -42.11 -24.93 32.51
CA MET A 395 -40.90 -24.07 32.59
C MET A 395 -41.16 -22.63 32.17
N THR A 396 -40.75 -21.70 33.03
CA THR A 396 -40.75 -20.25 32.78
C THR A 396 -39.35 -19.84 32.34
N VAL A 397 -39.16 -19.48 31.07
CA VAL A 397 -37.93 -18.84 30.60
C VAL A 397 -38.20 -17.35 30.45
N THR A 398 -37.60 -16.55 31.33
CA THR A 398 -37.67 -15.09 31.31
C THR A 398 -36.42 -14.55 30.64
N LEU A 399 -36.54 -13.99 29.42
CA LEU A 399 -35.44 -13.31 28.74
C LEU A 399 -35.68 -11.80 28.74
N SER A 400 -34.78 -11.06 29.40
CA SER A 400 -34.78 -9.59 29.47
C SER A 400 -34.04 -8.95 28.28
N CYS A 401 -34.40 -7.70 27.96
CA CYS A 401 -33.96 -6.89 26.81
C CYS A 401 -32.49 -7.09 26.38
N GLY A 402 -32.28 -7.55 25.14
CA GLY A 402 -30.97 -7.65 24.48
C GLY A 402 -31.07 -8.12 23.02
N MET A 403 -30.02 -7.89 22.22
CA MET A 403 -29.85 -8.57 20.92
C MET A 403 -29.44 -10.02 21.20
N VAL A 404 -30.23 -10.97 20.71
CA VAL A 404 -29.95 -12.40 20.88
C VAL A 404 -29.31 -12.93 19.60
N LEU A 405 -28.09 -13.44 19.71
CA LEU A 405 -27.45 -14.25 18.67
C LEU A 405 -28.05 -15.66 18.78
N VAL A 406 -28.86 -16.06 17.81
CA VAL A 406 -29.45 -17.41 17.81
C VAL A 406 -28.63 -18.27 16.86
N GLN A 407 -27.82 -19.17 17.42
CA GLN A 407 -27.18 -20.25 16.66
C GLN A 407 -27.88 -21.60 16.87
N ASP A 408 -28.49 -21.85 18.04
CA ASP A 408 -29.12 -23.14 18.38
C ASP A 408 -30.34 -22.98 19.32
N ILE A 409 -31.43 -22.34 18.89
CA ILE A 409 -32.72 -22.42 19.60
C ILE A 409 -33.83 -22.72 18.60
N ILE A 410 -34.09 -24.02 18.40
CA ILE A 410 -35.31 -24.52 17.78
C ILE A 410 -36.27 -24.91 18.90
N TYR A 411 -37.32 -24.12 19.09
CA TYR A 411 -38.58 -24.63 19.63
C TYR A 411 -39.66 -24.32 18.59
N LEU A 412 -39.93 -25.31 17.73
CA LEU A 412 -41.12 -25.37 16.89
C LEU A 412 -42.22 -26.07 17.73
N PRO A 413 -43.22 -25.34 18.27
CA PRO A 413 -44.43 -26.02 18.72
C PRO A 413 -45.14 -26.54 17.46
N LYS A 414 -45.52 -27.82 17.48
CA LYS A 414 -46.38 -28.49 16.50
C LYS A 414 -47.52 -27.56 16.05
N MET A 415 -47.36 -26.87 14.93
CA MET A 415 -48.51 -26.53 14.09
C MET A 415 -48.75 -27.72 13.20
N LEU A 416 -49.83 -28.43 13.51
CA LEU A 416 -50.49 -29.35 12.59
C LEU A 416 -50.62 -28.67 11.22
N LEU A 417 -49.79 -29.07 10.27
CA LEU A 417 -50.20 -29.15 8.87
C LEU A 417 -51.29 -30.23 8.82
N VAL A 418 -52.54 -29.82 9.00
CA VAL A 418 -53.67 -30.59 8.46
C VAL A 418 -53.65 -30.32 6.96
N THR A 419 -52.84 -31.08 6.24
CA THR A 419 -53.15 -31.39 4.84
C THR A 419 -54.35 -32.33 4.91
N LYS A 420 -55.56 -31.79 4.65
CA LYS A 420 -56.65 -32.63 4.16
C LYS A 420 -56.30 -33.06 2.75
N ASP A 421 -56.51 -34.34 2.48
CA ASP A 421 -56.43 -34.99 1.16
C ASP A 421 -56.97 -34.12 0.01
#